data_AF-A0A7Y3B589-F1
#
_entry.id   AF-A0A7Y3B589-F1
#
_cell.length_a   1.000
_cell.length_b   1.000
_cell.length_c   1.000
_cell.angle_alpha   90.00
_cell.angle_beta   90.00
_cell.angle_gamma   90.00
#
_symmetry.space_group_name_H-M   'P 1'
#
loop_
_entity.id
_entity.type
_entity.pdbx_description
1 polymer ?
#
loop_
_entity_poly.entity_id
_entity_poly.type
_entity_poly.pdbx_seq_one_letter_code
_entity_poly.pdbx_strand_id
1 'polypeptide(L)'
;MRRVSFAGGLVIALLLSACGALNDGAGVGELQSIDRFSLSADRTTLEVGFVGGAPYDPDNPCSTNYEATSEWLGDVLEVGVVKTKGMGHGVGFGNQSLACPAMGYFRTETIDLDEPFDGSEIRDANGEHRRLFRTGNELATLTGLPSGWEVQVQSESPETRGGGWIKVYGPYDDPSQQVVFVQAFDGYPHIWRAFTGDERITVDGVDGRLFHTPNGHQGIWWKPGTEGYALYAFEDVFTLEDLLALAETVQPGG
;
A
#
# COMPACT_ATOMS: atom_id res chain seq x y z
N MET A 1 -62.41 2.08 -3.45
CA MET A 1 -61.00 2.31 -3.84
C MET A 1 -60.22 2.47 -2.53
N ARG A 2 -59.17 1.73 -2.17
CA ARG A 2 -58.12 1.01 -2.88
C ARG A 2 -57.82 -0.32 -2.15
N ARG A 3 -57.44 -1.35 -2.92
CA ARG A 3 -56.88 -2.61 -2.44
C ARG A 3 -55.44 -2.37 -1.99
N VAL A 4 -55.06 -2.92 -0.84
CA VAL A 4 -53.66 -3.06 -0.41
C VAL A 4 -53.14 -4.35 -1.05
N SER A 5 -52.13 -4.23 -1.91
CA SER A 5 -51.43 -5.37 -2.51
C SER A 5 -50.12 -5.55 -1.75
N PHE A 6 -49.99 -6.66 -1.03
CA PHE A 6 -48.71 -7.19 -0.58
C PHE A 6 -48.08 -7.90 -1.78
N ALA A 7 -47.00 -7.36 -2.33
CA ALA A 7 -46.10 -8.10 -3.20
C ALA A 7 -44.97 -8.64 -2.32
N GLY A 8 -45.00 -9.95 -2.08
CA GLY A 8 -43.89 -10.67 -1.48
C GLY A 8 -42.70 -10.68 -2.44
N GLY A 9 -41.60 -10.08 -2.01
CA GLY A 9 -40.29 -10.24 -2.63
C GLY A 9 -39.51 -11.30 -1.83
N LEU A 10 -39.42 -12.49 -2.40
CA LEU A 10 -38.58 -13.59 -1.93
C LEU A 10 -37.10 -13.14 -1.99
N VAL A 11 -36.48 -12.90 -0.84
CA VAL A 11 -35.03 -12.68 -0.72
C VAL A 11 -34.35 -14.03 -0.92
N ILE A 12 -33.91 -14.32 -2.14
CA ILE A 12 -32.97 -15.41 -2.40
C ILE A 12 -31.58 -14.88 -2.03
N ALA A 13 -31.14 -15.23 -0.82
CA ALA A 13 -29.74 -15.14 -0.43
C ALA A 13 -28.96 -16.19 -1.23
N LEU A 14 -28.37 -15.78 -2.35
CA LEU A 14 -27.33 -16.55 -3.04
C LEU A 14 -25.99 -16.23 -2.38
N LEU A 15 -25.69 -17.01 -1.34
CA LEU A 15 -24.33 -17.27 -0.88
C LEU A 15 -23.59 -17.96 -2.04
N LEU A 16 -22.89 -17.18 -2.86
CA LEU A 16 -21.89 -17.70 -3.78
C LEU A 16 -20.52 -17.46 -3.17
N SER A 17 -19.94 -18.54 -2.65
CA SER A 17 -18.49 -18.68 -2.57
C SER A 17 -17.91 -18.50 -3.98
N ALA A 18 -17.45 -17.29 -4.29
CA ALA A 18 -16.66 -17.04 -5.49
C ALA A 18 -15.18 -17.34 -5.20
N CYS A 19 -14.91 -18.58 -4.80
CA CYS A 19 -13.64 -19.21 -5.09
C CYS A 19 -13.94 -20.06 -6.35
N GLY A 20 -13.73 -19.46 -7.53
CA GLY A 20 -13.98 -20.09 -8.82
C GLY A 20 -15.20 -19.56 -9.58
N ALA A 21 -15.13 -18.35 -10.11
CA ALA A 21 -15.99 -17.90 -11.21
C ALA A 21 -15.34 -16.75 -12.02
N LEU A 22 -14.10 -16.96 -12.48
CA LEU A 22 -13.52 -16.26 -13.63
C LEU A 22 -13.15 -17.33 -14.65
N ASN A 23 -14.15 -18.05 -15.19
CA ASN A 23 -13.88 -19.07 -16.19
C ASN A 23 -15.08 -19.29 -17.12
N ASP A 24 -15.53 -18.20 -17.76
CA ASP A 24 -16.44 -18.30 -18.91
C ASP A 24 -15.89 -17.45 -20.07
N GLY A 25 -15.20 -18.12 -21.00
CA GLY A 25 -15.29 -17.82 -22.43
C GLY A 25 -14.58 -16.58 -23.01
N ALA A 26 -14.02 -15.68 -22.21
CA ALA A 26 -13.07 -14.66 -22.65
C ALA A 26 -11.69 -15.05 -22.13
N GLY A 27 -10.67 -15.14 -22.99
CA GLY A 27 -9.34 -15.58 -22.59
C GLY A 27 -8.77 -14.69 -21.49
N VAL A 28 -8.90 -15.11 -20.23
CA VAL A 28 -8.31 -14.42 -19.08
C VAL A 28 -6.81 -14.68 -19.18
N GLY A 29 -6.06 -13.67 -19.59
CA GLY A 29 -4.60 -13.72 -19.56
C GLY A 29 -4.11 -14.02 -18.14
N GLU A 30 -2.89 -14.52 -18.02
CA GLU A 30 -2.23 -14.70 -16.71
C GLU A 30 -2.21 -13.36 -15.95
N LEU A 31 -2.75 -13.36 -14.73
CA LEU A 31 -2.73 -12.21 -13.84
C LEU A 31 -1.28 -11.85 -13.51
N GLN A 32 -0.93 -10.58 -13.67
CA GLN A 32 0.36 -10.05 -13.24
C GLN A 32 0.26 -9.58 -11.80
N SER A 33 1.30 -9.84 -11.01
CA SER A 33 1.41 -9.27 -9.67
C SER A 33 1.65 -7.77 -9.75
N ILE A 34 0.95 -7.01 -8.91
CA ILE A 34 1.04 -5.55 -8.85
C ILE A 34 1.98 -5.13 -7.72
N ASP A 35 3.08 -4.46 -8.04
CA ASP A 35 4.08 -4.05 -7.04
C ASP A 35 3.69 -2.75 -6.31
N ARG A 36 2.88 -1.89 -6.93
CA ARG A 36 2.56 -0.55 -6.43
C ARG A 36 1.17 -0.07 -6.85
N PHE A 37 0.47 0.53 -5.90
CA PHE A 37 -0.74 1.34 -6.13
C PHE A 37 -0.45 2.82 -5.86
N SER A 38 -0.87 3.71 -6.75
CA SER A 38 -0.82 5.16 -6.53
C SER A 38 -2.14 5.79 -6.95
N LEU A 39 -2.81 6.43 -5.98
CA LEU A 39 -4.10 7.06 -6.20
C LEU A 39 -3.89 8.57 -6.40
N SER A 40 -4.60 9.17 -7.34
CA SER A 40 -4.60 10.62 -7.55
C SER A 40 -5.15 11.36 -6.33
N ALA A 41 -4.82 12.66 -6.21
CA ALA A 41 -5.24 13.47 -5.07
C ALA A 41 -6.77 13.62 -4.95
N ASP A 42 -7.48 13.62 -6.08
CA ASP A 42 -8.94 13.62 -6.17
C ASP A 42 -9.54 12.21 -6.13
N ARG A 43 -8.70 11.17 -6.04
CA ARG A 43 -9.05 9.76 -5.89
C ARG A 43 -9.86 9.17 -7.04
N THR A 44 -9.82 9.78 -8.23
CA THR A 44 -10.53 9.32 -9.42
C THR A 44 -9.65 8.54 -10.40
N THR A 45 -8.32 8.59 -10.24
CA THR A 45 -7.38 7.88 -11.11
C THR A 45 -6.46 7.00 -10.27
N LEU A 46 -6.46 5.70 -10.56
CA LEU A 46 -5.56 4.72 -9.98
C LEU A 46 -4.46 4.35 -10.97
N GLU A 47 -3.21 4.61 -10.59
CA GLU A 47 -2.04 4.11 -11.29
C GLU A 47 -1.54 2.82 -10.62
N VAL A 48 -1.33 1.77 -11.43
CA VAL A 48 -0.77 0.50 -10.99
C VAL A 48 0.60 0.27 -11.62
N GLY A 49 1.60 -0.01 -10.78
CA GLY A 49 2.96 -0.33 -11.20
C GLY A 49 3.26 -1.82 -11.00
N PHE A 50 3.92 -2.44 -11.97
CA PHE A 50 4.28 -3.86 -11.95
C PHE A 50 5.50 -4.16 -12.82
N VAL A 51 6.11 -5.34 -12.63
CA VAL A 51 7.13 -5.88 -13.54
C VAL A 51 6.49 -6.78 -14.59
N GLY A 52 6.67 -6.44 -15.87
CA GLY A 52 6.16 -7.21 -17.00
C GLY A 52 7.17 -7.35 -18.15
N GLY A 53 6.69 -7.73 -19.33
CA GLY A 53 7.47 -7.83 -20.56
C GLY A 53 7.72 -6.48 -21.23
N ALA A 54 8.55 -6.51 -22.29
CA ALA A 54 8.93 -5.32 -23.04
C ALA A 54 7.70 -4.54 -23.56
N PRO A 55 7.77 -3.18 -23.63
CA PRO A 55 6.73 -2.33 -24.22
C PRO A 55 6.28 -2.85 -25.58
N TYR A 56 4.96 -2.83 -25.80
CA TYR A 56 4.35 -3.37 -27.02
C TYR A 56 4.92 -2.69 -28.28
N ASP A 57 5.37 -3.52 -29.21
CA ASP A 57 5.88 -3.14 -30.51
C ASP A 57 5.38 -4.20 -31.51
N PRO A 58 4.55 -3.81 -32.50
CA PRO A 58 3.94 -4.76 -33.44
C PRO A 58 4.95 -5.53 -34.29
N ASP A 59 6.19 -5.02 -34.45
CA ASP A 59 7.25 -5.69 -35.22
C ASP A 59 8.14 -6.57 -34.35
N ASN A 60 7.97 -6.52 -33.03
CA ASN A 60 8.76 -7.28 -32.06
C ASN A 60 7.89 -8.35 -31.36
N PRO A 61 8.10 -9.65 -31.67
CA PRO A 61 7.31 -10.74 -31.09
C PRO A 61 7.56 -10.95 -29.59
N CYS A 62 8.60 -10.35 -29.03
CA CYS A 62 8.92 -10.39 -27.60
C CYS A 62 8.31 -9.22 -26.82
N SER A 63 7.59 -8.33 -27.49
CA SER A 63 6.85 -7.26 -26.86
C SER A 63 5.53 -7.76 -26.27
N THR A 64 5.00 -7.05 -25.28
CA THR A 64 3.73 -7.43 -24.63
C THR A 64 2.91 -6.21 -24.26
N ASN A 65 1.60 -6.33 -24.46
CA ASN A 65 0.61 -5.39 -23.97
C ASN A 65 -0.16 -5.96 -22.77
N TYR A 66 -0.60 -5.04 -21.92
CA TYR A 66 -1.35 -5.32 -20.70
C TYR A 66 -2.63 -4.48 -20.69
N GLU A 67 -3.57 -4.89 -19.87
CA GLU A 67 -4.77 -4.12 -19.55
C GLU A 67 -5.05 -4.29 -18.06
N ALA A 68 -5.44 -3.20 -17.41
CA ALA A 68 -5.78 -3.18 -16.01
C ALA A 68 -7.29 -2.99 -15.84
N THR A 69 -7.88 -3.74 -14.92
CA THR A 69 -9.31 -3.70 -14.61
C THR A 69 -9.49 -3.57 -13.10
N SER A 70 -10.56 -2.93 -12.68
CA SER A 70 -10.94 -2.83 -11.26
C SER A 70 -12.38 -3.25 -11.02
N GLU A 71 -12.63 -3.87 -9.87
CA GLU A 71 -13.97 -4.25 -9.41
C GLU A 71 -14.13 -3.91 -7.92
N TRP A 72 -15.28 -3.34 -7.56
CA TRP A 72 -15.62 -3.08 -6.16
C TRP A 72 -16.16 -4.34 -5.48
N LEU A 73 -15.55 -4.70 -4.35
CA LEU A 73 -15.95 -5.81 -3.48
C LEU A 73 -16.25 -5.27 -2.07
N GLY A 74 -17.40 -4.62 -1.91
CA GLY A 74 -17.71 -3.89 -0.68
C GLY A 74 -16.92 -2.59 -0.61
N ASP A 75 -16.11 -2.42 0.43
CA ASP A 75 -15.21 -1.28 0.64
C ASP A 75 -13.79 -1.50 0.07
N VAL A 76 -13.58 -2.63 -0.61
CA VAL A 76 -12.32 -3.02 -1.23
C VAL A 76 -12.41 -2.81 -2.75
N LEU A 77 -11.43 -2.14 -3.34
CA LEU A 77 -11.25 -2.11 -4.79
C LEU A 77 -10.25 -3.20 -5.18
N GLU A 78 -10.73 -4.28 -5.80
CA GLU A 78 -9.88 -5.33 -6.33
C GLU A 78 -9.41 -4.96 -7.74
N VAL A 79 -8.12 -5.15 -8.00
CA VAL A 79 -7.45 -4.69 -9.22
C VAL A 79 -6.66 -5.81 -9.86
N GLY A 80 -6.94 -6.09 -11.13
CA GLY A 80 -6.24 -7.10 -11.91
C GLY A 80 -5.51 -6.49 -13.09
N VAL A 81 -4.30 -6.98 -13.36
CA VAL A 81 -3.57 -6.67 -14.60
C VAL A 81 -3.42 -7.95 -15.39
N VAL A 82 -3.91 -7.97 -16.63
CA VAL A 82 -3.87 -9.15 -17.50
C VAL A 82 -3.10 -8.86 -18.78
N LYS A 83 -2.41 -9.89 -19.29
CA LYS A 83 -1.77 -9.84 -20.61
C LYS A 83 -2.82 -9.99 -21.71
N THR A 84 -3.00 -8.98 -22.56
CA THR A 84 -4.12 -8.94 -23.52
C THR A 84 -3.79 -9.39 -24.94
N LYS A 85 -2.53 -9.27 -25.36
CA LYS A 85 -1.85 -9.97 -26.50
C LYS A 85 -0.59 -9.19 -26.87
N GLY A 86 0.52 -9.91 -27.07
CA GLY A 86 1.54 -9.47 -28.04
C GLY A 86 1.18 -10.10 -29.38
N MET A 87 1.09 -9.34 -30.47
CA MET A 87 1.07 -9.96 -31.80
C MET A 87 2.41 -10.69 -31.99
N GLY A 88 2.41 -12.03 -31.98
CA GLY A 88 3.69 -12.75 -32.07
C GLY A 88 3.71 -14.28 -32.03
N HIS A 89 2.61 -14.98 -31.80
CA HIS A 89 2.53 -16.43 -32.12
C HIS A 89 1.79 -16.70 -33.45
N GLY A 90 1.47 -15.64 -34.21
CA GLY A 90 0.70 -15.72 -35.46
C GLY A 90 1.37 -15.08 -36.69
N VAL A 91 2.50 -14.39 -36.54
CA VAL A 91 3.37 -14.08 -37.69
C VAL A 91 4.20 -15.32 -37.96
N GLY A 92 3.97 -15.94 -39.11
CA GLY A 92 4.69 -17.13 -39.56
C GLY A 92 6.17 -16.85 -39.75
N PHE A 93 6.95 -16.85 -38.67
CA PHE A 93 8.38 -17.05 -38.74
C PHE A 93 8.58 -18.54 -39.02
N GLY A 94 8.67 -18.89 -40.31
CA GLY A 94 8.82 -20.29 -40.73
C GLY A 94 9.86 -21.02 -39.89
N ASN A 95 9.47 -22.12 -39.25
CA ASN A 95 10.31 -23.11 -38.56
C ASN A 95 11.42 -22.60 -37.60
N GLN A 96 11.41 -21.35 -37.15
CA GLN A 96 12.39 -20.83 -36.19
C GLN A 96 11.73 -20.68 -34.82
N SER A 97 12.18 -21.46 -33.84
CA SER A 97 11.90 -21.21 -32.43
C SER A 97 12.53 -19.86 -32.05
N LEU A 98 11.71 -18.81 -32.03
CA LEU A 98 12.08 -17.54 -31.42
C LEU A 98 12.06 -17.72 -29.90
N ALA A 99 13.22 -17.63 -29.27
CA ALA A 99 13.35 -17.56 -27.82
C ALA A 99 13.43 -16.08 -27.42
N CYS A 100 12.42 -15.60 -26.69
CA CYS A 100 12.45 -14.27 -26.11
C CYS A 100 13.26 -14.27 -24.81
N PRO A 101 14.12 -13.27 -24.57
CA PRO A 101 14.83 -13.15 -23.31
C PRO A 101 13.83 -12.90 -22.18
N ALA A 102 14.01 -13.61 -21.06
CA ALA A 102 13.26 -13.36 -19.83
C ALA A 102 13.85 -12.14 -19.11
N MET A 103 13.43 -10.94 -19.52
CA MET A 103 13.78 -9.66 -18.89
C MET A 103 12.52 -9.00 -18.34
N GLY A 104 12.59 -8.52 -17.10
CA GLY A 104 11.54 -7.73 -16.48
C GLY A 104 11.67 -6.24 -16.80
N TYR A 105 10.55 -5.61 -17.11
CA TYR A 105 10.42 -4.19 -17.39
C TYR A 105 9.41 -3.58 -16.42
N PHE A 106 9.73 -2.42 -15.84
CA PHE A 106 8.74 -1.66 -15.10
C PHE A 106 7.66 -1.16 -16.04
N ARG A 107 6.41 -1.49 -15.71
CA ARG A 107 5.22 -1.12 -16.46
C ARG A 107 4.28 -0.35 -15.55
N THR A 108 3.41 0.42 -16.18
CA THR A 108 2.39 1.21 -15.52
C THR A 108 1.14 1.15 -16.35
N GLU A 109 0.01 0.86 -15.71
CA GLU A 109 -1.31 1.02 -16.30
C GLU A 109 -2.11 2.02 -15.45
N THR A 110 -3.09 2.66 -16.07
CA THR A 110 -3.96 3.66 -15.43
C THR A 110 -5.40 3.20 -15.55
N ILE A 111 -6.12 3.31 -14.44
CA ILE A 111 -7.54 3.01 -14.34
C ILE A 111 -8.25 4.31 -13.93
N ASP A 112 -9.17 4.77 -14.76
CA ASP A 112 -10.09 5.84 -14.40
C ASP A 112 -11.26 5.21 -13.64
N LEU A 113 -11.52 5.72 -12.44
CA LEU A 113 -12.62 5.29 -11.58
C LEU A 113 -13.85 6.16 -11.88
N ASP A 114 -15.01 5.52 -11.97
CA ASP A 114 -16.29 6.20 -12.24
C ASP A 114 -16.64 7.23 -11.14
N GLU A 115 -16.16 6.99 -9.91
CA GLU A 115 -16.31 7.87 -8.76
C GLU A 115 -15.02 7.88 -7.91
N PRO A 116 -14.77 8.93 -7.10
CA PRO A 116 -13.63 8.97 -6.21
C PRO A 116 -13.60 7.77 -5.26
N PHE A 117 -12.47 7.08 -5.16
CA PHE A 117 -12.30 5.97 -4.22
C PHE A 117 -12.44 6.45 -2.77
N ASP A 118 -13.42 5.93 -2.06
CA ASP A 118 -13.71 6.20 -0.64
C ASP A 118 -13.60 4.95 0.25
N GLY A 119 -13.16 3.83 -0.33
CA GLY A 119 -12.96 2.56 0.36
C GLY A 119 -11.74 2.51 1.31
N SER A 120 -11.58 1.36 1.96
CA SER A 120 -10.55 1.11 2.97
C SER A 120 -9.32 0.37 2.42
N GLU A 121 -9.46 -0.32 1.28
CA GLU A 121 -8.40 -1.16 0.72
C GLU A 121 -8.43 -1.17 -0.81
N ILE A 122 -7.24 -1.13 -1.42
CA ILE A 122 -7.02 -1.55 -2.79
C ILE A 122 -6.23 -2.85 -2.75
N ARG A 123 -6.69 -3.89 -3.45
CA ARG A 123 -6.10 -5.23 -3.40
C ARG A 123 -5.73 -5.72 -4.80
N ASP A 124 -4.56 -6.32 -4.93
CA ASP A 124 -4.16 -7.08 -6.11
C ASP A 124 -5.01 -8.35 -6.22
N ALA A 125 -5.68 -8.55 -7.36
CA ALA A 125 -6.46 -9.75 -7.64
C ALA A 125 -5.59 -11.03 -7.66
N ASN A 126 -4.28 -10.90 -7.89
CA ASN A 126 -3.32 -11.99 -7.74
C ASN A 126 -3.00 -12.31 -6.27
N GLY A 127 -3.40 -11.46 -5.32
CA GLY A 127 -3.33 -11.68 -3.87
C GLY A 127 -2.01 -11.32 -3.20
N GLU A 128 -1.02 -10.80 -3.95
CA GLU A 128 0.33 -10.54 -3.43
C GLU A 128 0.46 -9.18 -2.72
N HIS A 129 -0.32 -8.19 -3.15
CA HIS A 129 -0.18 -6.82 -2.69
C HIS A 129 -1.52 -6.18 -2.34
N ARG A 130 -1.47 -5.27 -1.37
CA ARG A 130 -2.60 -4.44 -0.97
C ARG A 130 -2.11 -3.06 -0.51
N ARG A 131 -3.00 -2.08 -0.60
CA ARG A 131 -2.83 -0.74 -0.04
C ARG A 131 -4.01 -0.44 0.86
N LEU A 132 -3.74 -0.19 2.14
CA LEU A 132 -4.73 0.12 3.16
C LEU A 132 -4.84 1.63 3.33
N PHE A 133 -6.06 2.09 3.56
CA PHE A 133 -6.41 3.48 3.81
C PHE A 133 -7.15 3.54 5.14
N ARG A 134 -6.56 4.25 6.11
CA ARG A 134 -7.18 4.50 7.40
C ARG A 134 -7.07 5.96 7.74
N THR A 135 -8.01 6.48 8.52
CA THR A 135 -8.11 7.91 8.84
C THR A 135 -8.57 8.14 10.27
N GLY A 136 -8.48 9.38 10.74
CA GLY A 136 -9.10 9.79 12.00
C GLY A 136 -8.64 8.97 13.21
N ASN A 137 -9.61 8.35 13.91
CA ASN A 137 -9.40 7.57 15.13
C ASN A 137 -8.65 6.25 14.91
N GLU A 138 -8.51 5.80 13.67
CA GLU A 138 -7.75 4.59 13.33
C GLU A 138 -6.23 4.81 13.35
N LEU A 139 -5.79 6.07 13.46
CA LEU A 139 -4.37 6.42 13.47
C LEU A 139 -3.79 6.37 14.89
N ALA A 140 -2.70 5.63 15.06
CA ALA A 140 -2.01 5.54 16.33
C ALA A 140 -1.47 6.92 16.77
N THR A 141 -1.45 7.20 18.07
CA THR A 141 -0.98 8.49 18.61
C THR A 141 0.02 8.31 19.74
N LEU A 142 0.94 9.26 19.85
CA LEU A 142 1.79 9.43 21.03
C LEU A 142 1.01 10.15 22.13
N THR A 143 1.14 9.67 23.36
CA THR A 143 0.47 10.28 24.53
C THR A 143 1.43 10.85 25.58
N GLY A 144 2.69 10.44 25.56
CA GLY A 144 3.74 10.90 26.47
C GLY A 144 4.53 12.12 25.98
N LEU A 145 3.93 12.96 25.13
CA LEU A 145 4.64 14.11 24.56
C LEU A 145 4.96 15.16 25.64
N PRO A 146 6.06 15.92 25.48
CA PRO A 146 6.34 17.05 26.36
C PRO A 146 5.21 18.08 26.35
N SER A 147 5.07 18.83 27.44
CA SER A 147 4.03 19.86 27.54
C SER A 147 4.18 20.92 26.44
N GLY A 148 3.05 21.27 25.80
CA GLY A 148 3.03 22.24 24.69
C GLY A 148 3.36 21.65 23.32
N TRP A 149 3.65 20.36 23.23
CA TRP A 149 3.86 19.68 21.96
C TRP A 149 2.52 19.23 21.36
N GLU A 150 2.41 19.41 20.05
CA GLU A 150 1.23 19.02 19.28
C GLU A 150 1.64 18.43 17.93
N VAL A 151 0.67 17.88 17.20
CA VAL A 151 0.88 17.42 15.82
C VAL A 151 1.03 18.65 14.93
N GLN A 152 2.22 18.85 14.38
CA GLN A 152 2.53 19.91 13.43
C GLN A 152 2.19 19.51 11.99
N VAL A 153 2.41 18.23 11.66
CA VAL A 153 2.13 17.66 10.33
C VAL A 153 1.47 16.30 10.50
N GLN A 154 0.45 16.03 9.69
CA GLN A 154 -0.16 14.71 9.54
C GLN A 154 -0.50 14.48 8.06
N SER A 155 0.13 13.49 7.43
CA SER A 155 -0.11 13.14 6.03
C SER A 155 0.08 11.64 5.77
N GLU A 156 -0.40 11.14 4.64
CA GLU A 156 0.00 9.82 4.15
C GLU A 156 1.54 9.76 4.06
N SER A 157 2.11 8.61 4.44
CA SER A 157 3.55 8.44 4.47
C SER A 157 4.06 7.79 3.18
N PRO A 158 5.00 8.44 2.45
CA PRO A 158 5.70 7.81 1.33
C PRO A 158 6.68 6.72 1.81
N GLU A 159 6.93 6.63 3.12
CA GLU A 159 7.84 5.66 3.73
C GLU A 159 7.14 4.32 4.02
N THR A 160 5.99 4.05 3.40
CA THR A 160 5.24 2.81 3.61
C THR A 160 4.84 2.20 2.26
N ARG A 161 4.91 0.86 2.16
CA ARG A 161 4.52 0.16 0.92
C ARG A 161 3.02 -0.16 0.87
N GLY A 162 2.45 -0.58 2.00
CA GLY A 162 1.04 -0.98 2.11
C GLY A 162 0.10 0.13 2.56
N GLY A 163 0.53 1.39 2.54
CA GLY A 163 -0.20 2.51 3.12
C GLY A 163 0.15 2.75 4.59
N GLY A 164 0.00 4.01 5.01
CA GLY A 164 0.41 4.45 6.33
C GLY A 164 0.47 5.97 6.44
N TRP A 165 0.77 6.45 7.64
CA TRP A 165 0.80 7.87 7.97
C TRP A 165 2.12 8.28 8.60
N ILE A 166 2.45 9.55 8.41
CA ILE A 166 3.50 10.26 9.12
C ILE A 166 2.86 11.34 9.97
N LYS A 167 3.30 11.43 11.23
CA LYS A 167 2.99 12.51 12.16
C LYS A 167 4.29 13.15 12.62
N VAL A 168 4.38 14.46 12.50
CA VAL A 168 5.49 15.23 13.06
C VAL A 168 4.97 15.95 14.28
N TYR A 169 5.56 15.66 15.44
CA TYR A 169 5.23 16.31 16.70
C TYR A 169 6.32 17.29 17.08
N GLY A 170 5.94 18.42 17.65
CA GLY A 170 6.87 19.47 18.07
C GLY A 170 6.14 20.63 18.75
N PRO A 171 6.88 21.56 19.37
CA PRO A 171 6.32 22.83 19.81
C PRO A 171 6.02 23.71 18.59
N TYR A 172 5.00 24.57 18.71
CA TYR A 172 4.58 25.45 17.62
C TYR A 172 5.66 26.48 17.21
N ASP A 173 6.48 26.92 18.16
CA ASP A 173 7.42 28.02 18.01
C ASP A 173 8.87 27.61 17.70
N ASP A 174 9.18 26.31 17.71
CA ASP A 174 10.53 25.81 17.44
C ASP A 174 10.53 24.54 16.55
N PRO A 175 10.67 24.70 15.23
CA PRO A 175 10.70 23.57 14.30
C PRO A 175 12.01 22.76 14.37
N SER A 176 13.02 23.19 15.14
CA SER A 176 14.22 22.38 15.36
C SER A 176 14.00 21.26 16.37
N GLN A 177 12.95 21.36 17.19
CA GLN A 177 12.59 20.35 18.18
C GLN A 177 11.43 19.51 17.68
N GLN A 178 11.73 18.40 17.00
CA GLN A 178 10.69 17.55 16.41
C GLN A 178 10.97 16.08 16.64
N VAL A 179 9.88 15.31 16.75
CA VAL A 179 9.90 13.85 16.64
C VAL A 179 8.94 13.43 15.54
N VAL A 180 9.41 12.50 14.72
CA VAL A 180 8.66 11.95 13.61
C VAL A 180 8.19 10.55 13.98
N PHE A 181 6.88 10.34 13.88
CA PHE A 181 6.24 9.06 14.06
C PHE A 181 5.67 8.58 12.72
N VAL A 182 6.02 7.36 12.33
CA VAL A 182 5.52 6.73 11.11
C VAL A 182 4.77 5.46 11.48
N GLN A 183 3.54 5.36 10.99
CA GLN A 183 2.69 4.18 11.11
C GLN A 183 2.55 3.54 9.75
N ALA A 184 3.04 2.31 9.58
CA ALA A 184 2.74 1.45 8.45
C ALA A 184 1.58 0.53 8.80
N PHE A 185 0.54 0.50 7.98
CA PHE A 185 -0.63 -0.35 8.23
C PHE A 185 -0.37 -1.83 7.97
N ASP A 186 0.68 -2.14 7.21
CA ASP A 186 1.15 -3.49 6.98
C ASP A 186 2.68 -3.53 6.85
N GLY A 187 3.32 -4.35 7.68
CA GLY A 187 4.78 -4.49 7.69
C GLY A 187 5.50 -3.36 8.42
N TYR A 188 6.80 -3.26 8.20
CA TYR A 188 7.62 -2.18 8.77
C TYR A 188 7.60 -0.94 7.87
N PRO A 189 7.69 0.27 8.44
CA PRO A 189 8.04 1.47 7.68
C PRO A 189 9.39 1.30 6.98
N HIS A 190 9.50 1.86 5.78
CA HIS A 190 10.70 1.91 4.96
C HIS A 190 11.29 3.33 5.01
N ILE A 191 12.01 3.63 6.09
CA ILE A 191 12.69 4.92 6.26
C ILE A 191 13.92 4.96 5.35
N TRP A 192 13.99 5.96 4.48
CA TRP A 192 15.01 6.04 3.45
C TRP A 192 16.41 6.19 4.04
N ARG A 193 17.36 5.35 3.58
CA ARG A 193 18.76 5.34 4.06
C ARG A 193 18.90 5.18 5.58
N ALA A 194 17.91 4.60 6.24
CA ALA A 194 18.10 4.13 7.59
C ALA A 194 19.07 2.95 7.59
N PHE A 195 20.13 3.07 8.37
CA PHE A 195 21.09 2.01 8.63
C PHE A 195 20.69 1.39 9.97
N THR A 196 20.24 0.13 9.92
CA THR A 196 20.06 -0.66 11.14
C THR A 196 21.40 -1.32 11.48
N GLY A 197 21.88 -1.06 12.69
CA GLY A 197 22.91 -1.90 13.29
C GLY A 197 22.33 -3.26 13.72
N ASP A 198 23.15 -4.07 14.38
CA ASP A 198 22.69 -5.30 15.06
C ASP A 198 21.99 -5.03 16.41
N GLU A 199 21.81 -3.75 16.75
CA GLU A 199 21.25 -3.31 18.02
C GLU A 199 19.76 -3.60 18.10
N ARG A 200 19.42 -4.47 19.05
CA ARG A 200 18.05 -4.83 19.41
C ARG A 200 17.59 -4.04 20.61
N ILE A 201 16.34 -3.62 20.57
CA ILE A 201 15.67 -2.94 21.68
C ILE A 201 14.31 -3.60 21.90
N THR A 202 13.68 -3.33 23.03
CA THR A 202 12.33 -3.82 23.32
C THR A 202 11.45 -2.61 23.65
N VAL A 203 10.30 -2.51 23.00
CA VAL A 203 9.29 -1.46 23.22
C VAL A 203 8.03 -2.13 23.75
N ASP A 204 7.68 -1.91 25.01
CA ASP A 204 6.52 -2.54 25.68
C ASP A 204 6.45 -4.08 25.44
N GLY A 205 7.58 -4.75 25.60
CA GLY A 205 7.70 -6.21 25.38
C GLY A 205 7.77 -6.66 23.91
N VAL A 206 7.70 -5.74 22.95
CA VAL A 206 7.82 -6.02 21.51
C VAL A 206 9.26 -5.83 21.05
N ASP A 207 9.80 -6.82 20.34
CA ASP A 207 11.12 -6.72 19.73
C ASP A 207 11.17 -5.59 18.70
N GLY A 208 12.18 -4.75 18.84
CA GLY A 208 12.46 -3.62 17.96
C GLY A 208 13.92 -3.56 17.54
N ARG A 209 14.22 -2.58 16.70
CA ARG A 209 15.57 -2.30 16.21
C ARG A 209 15.85 -0.81 16.26
N LEU A 210 17.10 -0.50 16.57
CA LEU A 210 17.61 0.85 16.46
C LEU A 210 18.10 1.11 15.03
N PHE A 211 17.89 2.33 14.55
CA PHE A 211 18.44 2.80 13.28
C PHE A 211 18.99 4.21 13.39
N HIS A 212 19.94 4.50 12.52
CA HIS A 212 20.46 5.85 12.31
C HIS A 212 20.36 6.23 10.84
N THR A 213 20.31 7.52 10.56
CA THR A 213 20.33 8.06 9.20
C THR A 213 21.53 9.00 9.00
N PRO A 214 22.04 9.17 7.77
CA PRO A 214 23.20 10.03 7.50
C PRO A 214 23.00 11.51 7.84
N ASN A 215 21.75 11.95 7.98
CA ASN A 215 21.41 13.33 8.35
C ASN A 215 21.29 13.52 9.87
N GLY A 216 21.75 12.55 10.68
CA GLY A 216 21.84 12.69 12.13
C GLY A 216 20.55 12.40 12.88
N HIS A 217 19.62 11.64 12.30
CA HIS A 217 18.51 11.10 13.08
C HIS A 217 18.88 9.75 13.67
N GLN A 218 18.37 9.52 14.88
CA GLN A 218 18.26 8.20 15.49
C GLN A 218 16.79 7.83 15.64
N GLY A 219 16.51 6.54 15.59
CA GLY A 219 15.15 6.06 15.73
C GLY A 219 15.02 4.59 16.07
N ILE A 220 13.78 4.21 16.32
CA ILE A 220 13.37 2.87 16.71
C ILE A 220 12.31 2.36 15.74
N TRP A 221 12.44 1.12 15.28
CA TRP A 221 11.39 0.37 14.62
C TRP A 221 10.90 -0.76 15.49
N TRP A 222 9.58 -0.96 15.51
CA TRP A 222 8.98 -2.13 16.16
C TRP A 222 7.64 -2.46 15.50
N LYS A 223 7.15 -3.68 15.75
CA LYS A 223 5.95 -4.20 15.10
C LYS A 223 5.07 -4.96 16.10
N PRO A 224 4.13 -4.28 16.79
CA PRO A 224 3.28 -4.92 17.82
C PRO A 224 2.24 -5.90 17.26
N GLY A 225 2.08 -5.98 15.94
CA GLY A 225 1.13 -6.88 15.28
C GLY A 225 1.37 -6.96 13.78
N THR A 226 0.36 -6.65 12.97
CA THR A 226 0.50 -6.49 11.51
C THR A 226 1.06 -5.12 11.14
N GLU A 227 0.78 -4.12 11.97
CA GLU A 227 1.27 -2.75 11.82
C GLU A 227 2.69 -2.60 12.35
N GLY A 228 3.47 -1.77 11.67
CA GLY A 228 4.82 -1.42 12.09
C GLY A 228 4.92 0.07 12.35
N TYR A 229 5.70 0.42 13.36
CA TYR A 229 5.92 1.79 13.78
C TYR A 229 7.39 2.16 13.64
N ALA A 230 7.62 3.44 13.36
CA ALA A 230 8.91 4.09 13.48
C ALA A 230 8.76 5.35 14.32
N LEU A 231 9.72 5.60 15.21
CA LEU A 231 9.83 6.86 15.92
C LEU A 231 11.28 7.34 15.82
N TYR A 232 11.49 8.56 15.34
CA TYR A 232 12.83 9.10 15.16
C TYR A 232 12.89 10.61 15.32
N ALA A 233 14.06 11.10 15.72
CA ALA A 233 14.35 12.51 15.91
C ALA A 233 15.85 12.76 15.69
N PHE A 234 16.26 14.02 15.65
CA PHE A 234 17.67 14.37 15.62
C PHE A 234 18.37 13.95 16.93
N GLU A 235 19.59 13.40 16.78
CA GLU A 235 20.40 12.87 17.88
C GLU A 235 20.80 13.92 18.94
N ASP A 236 20.86 15.19 18.55
CA ASP A 236 21.18 16.32 19.44
C ASP A 236 19.96 16.90 20.16
N VAL A 237 18.75 16.48 19.77
CA VAL A 237 17.49 16.94 20.37
C VAL A 237 16.92 15.90 21.34
N PHE A 238 16.91 14.63 20.94
CA PHE A 238 16.39 13.54 21.75
C PHE A 238 17.46 12.50 22.00
N THR A 239 17.53 11.99 23.23
CA THR A 239 18.29 10.77 23.53
C THR A 239 17.50 9.54 23.10
N LEU A 240 18.19 8.39 22.97
CA LEU A 240 17.54 7.11 22.74
C LEU A 240 16.55 6.75 23.87
N GLU A 241 16.87 7.09 25.12
CA GLU A 241 16.00 6.84 26.27
C GLU A 241 14.70 7.63 26.17
N ASP A 242 14.78 8.89 25.73
CA ASP A 242 13.59 9.72 25.48
C ASP A 242 12.72 9.14 24.37
N LEU A 243 13.33 8.68 23.26
CA LEU A 243 12.59 8.04 22.17
C LEU A 243 11.94 6.72 22.61
N LEU A 244 12.64 5.92 23.42
CA LEU A 244 12.09 4.67 23.92
C LEU A 244 10.88 4.93 24.83
N ALA A 245 11.03 5.83 25.81
CA ALA A 245 9.94 6.19 26.71
C ALA A 245 8.72 6.73 25.94
N LEU A 246 8.95 7.51 24.89
CA LEU A 246 7.88 8.04 24.05
C LEU A 246 7.22 6.93 23.20
N ALA A 247 8.00 6.00 22.65
CA ALA A 247 7.50 4.86 21.88
C ALA A 247 6.57 3.95 22.72
N GLU A 248 6.87 3.78 24.01
CA GLU A 248 6.04 3.04 24.96
C GLU A 248 4.69 3.73 25.27
N THR A 249 4.52 5.00 24.89
CA THR A 249 3.26 5.74 25.07
C THR A 249 2.32 5.67 23.86
N VAL A 250 2.72 4.92 22.83
CA VAL A 250 1.93 4.78 21.61
C VAL A 250 0.62 4.08 21.92
N GLN A 251 -0.47 4.78 21.65
CA GLN A 251 -1.81 4.19 21.68
C GLN A 251 -2.22 3.82 20.26
N PRO A 252 -2.57 2.54 20.00
CA PRO A 252 -3.08 2.13 18.70
C PRO A 252 -4.40 2.85 18.40
N GLY A 253 -4.68 3.07 17.12
CA GLY A 253 -5.99 3.55 16.69
C GLY A 253 -7.08 2.51 16.95
N GLY A 254 -8.32 2.97 17.08
CA GLY A 254 -9.49 2.14 17.38
C GLY A 254 -10.56 2.20 16.31
#